data_AF-A0A8J2JH52-F1
#
_entry.id   AF-A0A8J2JH52-F1
#
_cell.length_a   1.000
_cell.length_b   1.000
_cell.length_c   1.000
_cell.angle_alpha   90.00
_cell.angle_beta   90.00
_cell.angle_gamma   90.00
#
_symmetry.space_group_name_H-M   'P 1'
#
loop_
_entity.id
_entity.type
_entity.pdbx_description
1 polymer ?
#
loop_
_entity_poly.entity_id
_entity_poly.type
_entity_poly.pdbx_seq_one_letter_code
_entity_poly.pdbx_strand_id
1 'polypeptide(L)'
;MATNVKSDVLEQTEIYKLPSPIVITNYGRVQGVRGCSRQGREYYKFLGVPYAAPPVGNLRFEPPEPPASWRDVKLTNKFSPECAQMEIMATGRILGKEDCLYLNVFTPKLLDNAKKLLPVMVYIYGGLFMAGSADLYNGDYFMDEDVVLVTLNYRVAALGFLNTGDEVVRGNMGLKDQLMALKWVQANIRNFGGDPKQVTIFGESAGGASVHYHMLSHQSEGLFHKAISQSADSLVRFHRAIMYPLHRTEDAFLPTIETVEHDDRFLVAHPLELMRNGSFSSVPWMAGVTSDEGLYLIARLLTNKTVASSIGPKWNDLVPLLLNYHLREDNEETATKIPIQEHLRKGSVYLYHFSYKSKKSLFPLFRVASEDDYLAAEIKLAYVLIVDFMRTYVLKDPFPLEGACHADDLPLLFNFHPLVYIRENSEHYQMSKEMVNTWASFAQDKVPLKFNGVTWPLMKPGETSLQFLNLSLPGGIIDSPLRNVQNFWKSLNLSSELAPHRIYSDL
;
A
#
# COMPACT_ATOMS: atom_id res chain seq x y z
N MET A 1 0.74 30.27 -32.84
CA MET A 1 0.24 28.97 -32.33
C MET A 1 0.21 28.95 -30.79
N ALA A 2 -0.23 30.02 -30.12
CA ALA A 2 -0.23 30.11 -28.65
C ALA A 2 -1.61 30.45 -28.06
N THR A 3 -2.67 30.39 -28.89
CA THR A 3 -4.03 30.83 -28.52
C THR A 3 -5.01 29.69 -28.24
N ASN A 4 -4.69 28.43 -28.57
CA ASN A 4 -5.59 27.28 -28.31
C ASN A 4 -5.31 26.52 -27.02
N VAL A 5 -4.12 26.64 -26.41
CA VAL A 5 -3.80 25.86 -25.20
C VAL A 5 -4.62 26.31 -23.99
N LYS A 6 -5.01 27.59 -23.92
CA LYS A 6 -5.85 28.10 -22.81
C LYS A 6 -7.33 27.76 -22.95
N SER A 7 -7.88 27.69 -24.17
CA SER A 7 -9.27 27.29 -24.39
C SER A 7 -9.47 25.81 -24.13
N ASP A 8 -8.53 24.97 -24.60
CA ASP A 8 -8.63 23.52 -24.46
C ASP A 8 -8.47 23.08 -22.98
N VAL A 9 -7.64 23.78 -22.20
CA VAL A 9 -7.49 23.53 -20.75
C VAL A 9 -8.71 24.01 -19.94
N LEU A 10 -9.38 25.09 -20.37
CA LEU A 10 -10.60 25.60 -19.73
C LEU A 10 -11.82 24.71 -20.06
N GLU A 11 -11.97 24.26 -21.31
CA GLU A 11 -13.02 23.29 -21.68
C GLU A 11 -12.81 21.93 -21.00
N GLN A 12 -11.57 21.45 -20.92
CA GLN A 12 -11.24 20.24 -20.17
C GLN A 12 -11.61 20.37 -18.68
N THR A 13 -11.27 21.49 -18.02
CA THR A 13 -11.57 21.70 -16.60
C THR A 13 -13.07 21.84 -16.28
N GLU A 14 -13.91 22.26 -17.23
CA GLU A 14 -15.38 22.27 -17.07
C GLU A 14 -16.03 20.89 -17.30
N ILE A 15 -15.51 20.08 -18.23
CA ILE A 15 -15.96 18.68 -18.43
C ILE A 15 -15.71 17.84 -17.17
N TYR A 16 -14.65 18.14 -16.39
CA TYR A 16 -14.24 17.42 -15.16
C TYR A 16 -15.15 17.60 -13.94
N LYS A 17 -16.32 18.23 -14.11
CA LYS A 17 -17.35 18.38 -13.07
C LYS A 17 -18.76 17.97 -13.52
N LEU A 18 -18.92 17.46 -14.74
CA LEU A 18 -20.22 16.99 -15.19
C LEU A 18 -20.68 15.79 -14.35
N PRO A 19 -21.97 15.72 -14.00
CA PRO A 19 -22.49 14.60 -13.22
C PRO A 19 -22.35 13.28 -14.01
N SER A 20 -22.04 12.20 -13.30
CA SER A 20 -22.16 10.86 -13.86
C SER A 20 -23.65 10.47 -13.99
N PRO A 21 -23.96 9.41 -14.75
CA PRO A 21 -25.20 8.68 -14.55
C PRO A 21 -25.35 8.23 -13.08
N ILE A 22 -26.59 8.09 -12.62
CA ILE A 22 -26.90 7.57 -11.29
C ILE A 22 -26.67 6.06 -11.29
N VAL A 23 -25.98 5.56 -10.26
CA VAL A 23 -25.73 4.13 -10.04
C VAL A 23 -26.48 3.68 -8.79
N ILE A 24 -27.10 2.51 -8.86
CA ILE A 24 -27.81 1.90 -7.74
C ILE A 24 -26.85 0.99 -6.98
N THR A 25 -26.76 1.16 -5.67
CA THR A 25 -26.13 0.21 -4.74
C THR A 25 -27.22 -0.50 -3.94
N ASN A 26 -26.88 -1.56 -3.22
CA ASN A 26 -27.80 -2.26 -2.33
C ASN A 26 -28.33 -1.36 -1.19
N TYR A 27 -27.66 -0.25 -0.90
CA TYR A 27 -28.03 0.67 0.18
C TYR A 27 -28.73 1.94 -0.32
N GLY A 28 -28.60 2.28 -1.60
CA GLY A 28 -29.22 3.47 -2.17
C GLY A 28 -28.56 3.95 -3.45
N ARG A 29 -29.07 5.07 -3.97
CA ARG A 29 -28.62 5.66 -5.24
C ARG A 29 -27.44 6.60 -5.02
N VAL A 30 -26.43 6.52 -5.88
CA VAL A 30 -25.25 7.40 -5.85
C VAL A 30 -25.03 8.08 -7.20
N GLN A 31 -24.51 9.30 -7.17
CA GLN A 31 -24.12 10.04 -8.37
C GLN A 31 -22.72 10.63 -8.18
N GLY A 32 -21.80 10.17 -9.00
CA GLY A 32 -20.45 10.68 -9.08
C GLY A 32 -20.30 11.79 -10.11
N VAL A 33 -19.09 11.93 -10.63
CA VAL A 33 -18.75 12.90 -11.68
C VAL A 33 -17.93 12.24 -12.78
N ARG A 34 -17.85 12.91 -13.92
CA ARG A 34 -16.94 12.54 -15.00
C ARG A 34 -15.52 13.01 -14.68
N GLY A 35 -14.55 12.27 -15.17
CA GLY A 35 -13.13 12.59 -15.14
C GLY A 35 -12.48 12.26 -16.48
N CYS A 36 -11.20 12.58 -16.60
CA CYS A 36 -10.40 12.21 -17.76
C CYS A 36 -9.07 11.64 -17.29
N SER A 37 -8.71 10.52 -17.89
CA SER A 37 -7.47 9.83 -17.60
C SER A 37 -6.29 10.64 -18.11
N ARG A 38 -5.09 10.21 -17.73
CA ARG A 38 -3.85 10.82 -18.20
C ARG A 38 -3.71 10.83 -19.73
N GLN A 39 -4.26 9.84 -20.44
CA GLN A 39 -4.23 9.77 -21.92
C GLN A 39 -5.48 10.33 -22.61
N GLY A 40 -6.31 11.11 -21.91
CA GLY A 40 -7.45 11.77 -22.53
C GLY A 40 -8.75 10.95 -22.56
N ARG A 41 -8.80 9.79 -21.87
CA ARG A 41 -9.98 8.92 -21.86
C ARG A 41 -11.00 9.40 -20.82
N GLU A 42 -12.23 9.67 -21.26
CA GLU A 42 -13.32 9.94 -20.32
C GLU A 42 -13.63 8.72 -19.45
N TYR A 43 -13.86 8.97 -18.15
CA TYR A 43 -14.23 7.94 -17.17
C TYR A 43 -15.16 8.52 -16.09
N TYR A 44 -15.70 7.68 -15.21
CA TYR A 44 -16.53 8.08 -14.07
C TYR A 44 -15.83 7.83 -12.73
N LYS A 45 -15.93 8.79 -11.81
CA LYS A 45 -15.49 8.65 -10.42
C LYS A 45 -16.64 8.83 -9.44
N PHE A 46 -16.77 7.88 -8.52
CA PHE A 46 -17.68 7.91 -7.38
C PHE A 46 -16.81 7.96 -6.13
N LEU A 47 -16.73 9.11 -5.49
CA LEU A 47 -15.85 9.38 -4.36
C LEU A 47 -16.66 9.46 -3.07
N GLY A 48 -16.18 8.84 -1.98
CA GLY A 48 -16.86 8.87 -0.69
C GLY A 48 -18.17 8.06 -0.65
N VAL A 49 -18.19 6.89 -1.27
CA VAL A 49 -19.32 5.95 -1.20
C VAL A 49 -19.25 5.18 0.13
N PRO A 50 -20.27 5.24 1.01
CA PRO A 50 -20.21 4.53 2.28
C PRO A 50 -20.31 3.02 2.04
N TYR A 51 -19.38 2.26 2.63
CA TYR A 51 -19.45 0.79 2.60
C TYR A 51 -19.80 0.19 3.96
N ALA A 52 -19.69 0.96 5.04
CA ALA A 52 -20.09 0.59 6.39
C ALA A 52 -20.76 1.78 7.10
N ALA A 53 -21.45 1.50 8.21
CA ALA A 53 -21.95 2.51 9.13
C ALA A 53 -20.77 3.27 9.78
N PRO A 54 -20.93 4.56 10.12
CA PRO A 54 -19.90 5.30 10.84
C PRO A 54 -19.56 4.62 12.18
N PRO A 55 -18.29 4.25 12.45
CA PRO A 55 -17.89 3.55 13.67
C PRO A 55 -17.75 4.52 14.85
N VAL A 56 -18.82 5.24 15.16
CA VAL A 56 -18.88 6.30 16.18
C VAL A 56 -19.74 5.86 17.37
N GLY A 57 -19.48 6.46 18.54
CA GLY A 57 -20.26 6.18 19.75
C GLY A 57 -20.19 4.69 20.12
N ASN A 58 -21.34 4.02 20.14
CA ASN A 58 -21.42 2.59 20.49
C ASN A 58 -20.82 1.66 19.43
N LEU A 59 -20.56 2.14 18.21
CA LEU A 59 -19.87 1.36 17.16
C LEU A 59 -18.34 1.57 17.19
N ARG A 60 -17.84 2.41 18.10
CA ARG A 60 -16.39 2.58 18.27
C ARG A 60 -15.81 1.27 18.81
N PHE A 61 -14.75 0.80 18.17
CA PHE A 61 -14.08 -0.49 18.43
C PHE A 61 -14.92 -1.74 18.14
N GLU A 62 -16.12 -1.60 17.57
CA GLU A 62 -16.93 -2.73 17.12
C GLU A 62 -16.59 -3.11 15.67
N PRO A 63 -16.86 -4.37 15.27
CA PRO A 63 -16.83 -4.77 13.87
C PRO A 63 -17.71 -3.85 13.00
N PRO A 64 -17.31 -3.57 11.75
CA PRO A 64 -18.10 -2.70 10.87
C PRO A 64 -19.45 -3.32 10.52
N GLU A 65 -20.50 -2.49 10.62
CA GLU A 65 -21.85 -2.86 10.22
C GLU A 65 -22.21 -2.28 8.84
N PRO A 66 -23.18 -2.84 8.10
CA PRO A 66 -23.70 -2.24 6.88
C PRO A 66 -24.23 -0.83 7.09
N PRO A 67 -24.04 0.10 6.13
CA PRO A 67 -24.59 1.44 6.25
C PRO A 67 -26.12 1.41 6.19
N ALA A 68 -26.77 2.35 6.88
CA ALA A 68 -28.20 2.56 6.75
C ALA A 68 -28.57 2.86 5.29
N SER A 69 -29.67 2.28 4.80
CA SER A 69 -30.14 2.55 3.45
C SER A 69 -30.69 3.98 3.32
N TRP A 70 -30.52 4.59 2.15
CA TRP A 70 -31.01 5.94 1.85
C TRP A 70 -31.87 5.96 0.59
N ARG A 71 -32.90 6.82 0.59
CA ARG A 71 -33.87 6.92 -0.52
C ARG A 71 -33.38 7.85 -1.64
N ASP A 72 -32.87 9.02 -1.28
CA ASP A 72 -32.47 10.06 -2.23
C ASP A 72 -31.17 9.74 -2.95
N VAL A 73 -30.79 10.54 -3.94
CA VAL A 73 -29.49 10.37 -4.62
C VAL A 73 -28.40 10.99 -3.75
N LYS A 74 -27.44 10.19 -3.31
CA LYS A 74 -26.26 10.68 -2.58
C LYS A 74 -25.21 11.15 -3.58
N LEU A 75 -24.76 12.39 -3.45
CA LEU A 75 -23.65 12.91 -4.25
C LEU A 75 -22.33 12.34 -3.73
N THR A 76 -21.60 11.68 -4.61
CA THR A 76 -20.32 11.01 -4.32
C THR A 76 -19.25 11.60 -5.23
N ASN A 77 -19.00 12.90 -5.08
CA ASN A 77 -18.12 13.70 -5.95
C ASN A 77 -16.91 14.31 -5.24
N LYS A 78 -16.72 13.97 -3.97
CA LYS A 78 -15.60 14.38 -3.13
C LYS A 78 -15.11 13.19 -2.32
N PHE A 79 -13.80 13.12 -2.14
CA PHE A 79 -13.22 12.14 -1.22
C PHE A 79 -13.79 12.36 0.19
N SER A 80 -14.02 11.26 0.89
CA SER A 80 -14.31 11.29 2.33
C SER A 80 -13.05 11.70 3.10
N PRO A 81 -13.21 12.26 4.32
CA PRO A 81 -12.09 12.41 5.23
C PRO A 81 -11.39 11.08 5.50
N GLU A 82 -10.07 11.14 5.72
CA GLU A 82 -9.29 10.03 6.26
C GLU A 82 -9.79 9.60 7.65
N CYS A 83 -9.46 8.38 8.05
CA CYS A 83 -9.77 7.91 9.41
C CYS A 83 -8.95 8.67 10.44
N ALA A 84 -9.53 8.87 11.64
CA ALA A 84 -8.86 9.58 12.72
C ALA A 84 -7.50 8.96 13.06
N GLN A 85 -6.45 9.76 12.91
CA GLN A 85 -5.05 9.29 12.99
C GLN A 85 -4.11 10.42 13.40
N MET A 86 -2.92 10.07 13.89
CA MET A 86 -1.83 11.01 14.02
C MET A 86 -1.09 11.09 12.69
N GLU A 87 -0.83 12.29 12.20
CA GLU A 87 -0.04 12.48 10.99
C GLU A 87 1.44 12.16 11.29
N ILE A 88 1.96 11.09 10.69
CA ILE A 88 3.25 10.49 11.06
C ILE A 88 4.45 11.01 10.25
N MET A 89 4.24 11.82 9.20
CA MET A 89 5.30 12.22 8.26
C MET A 89 5.78 13.67 8.44
N ALA A 90 4.96 14.61 8.92
CA ALA A 90 5.31 16.03 8.88
C ALA A 90 5.04 16.86 10.15
N THR A 91 3.95 16.62 10.86
CA THR A 91 3.37 17.58 11.82
C THR A 91 3.03 16.95 13.17
N GLY A 92 2.82 15.63 13.25
CA GLY A 92 2.38 14.96 14.48
C GLY A 92 0.97 15.36 14.93
N ARG A 93 0.20 16.08 14.10
CA ARG A 93 -1.15 16.54 14.44
C ARG A 93 -2.16 15.42 14.25
N ILE A 94 -3.26 15.49 15.00
CA ILE A 94 -4.40 14.60 14.78
C ILE A 94 -5.19 15.10 13.57
N LEU A 95 -5.37 14.22 12.59
CA LEU A 95 -6.16 14.43 11.37
C LEU A 95 -7.35 13.46 11.33
N GLY A 96 -8.23 13.64 10.34
CA GLY A 96 -9.30 12.71 10.02
C GLY A 96 -10.53 12.77 10.92
N LYS A 97 -11.43 11.81 10.72
CA LYS A 97 -12.69 11.63 11.48
C LYS A 97 -12.92 10.14 11.76
N GLU A 98 -13.74 9.82 12.75
CA GLU A 98 -14.18 8.44 12.97
C GLU A 98 -15.20 7.98 11.91
N ASP A 99 -16.07 8.89 11.45
CA ASP A 99 -16.90 8.67 10.26
C ASP A 99 -16.03 8.72 9.00
N CYS A 100 -15.39 7.58 8.69
CA CYS A 100 -14.39 7.47 7.63
C CYS A 100 -14.51 6.20 6.76
N LEU A 101 -15.47 5.30 7.03
CA LEU A 101 -15.60 4.01 6.32
C LEU A 101 -16.28 4.16 4.95
N TYR A 102 -15.53 4.76 4.03
CA TYR A 102 -15.93 5.04 2.67
C TYR A 102 -14.92 4.47 1.67
N LEU A 103 -15.41 4.22 0.45
CA LEU A 103 -14.60 3.81 -0.69
C LEU A 103 -14.86 4.71 -1.89
N ASN A 104 -13.95 4.63 -2.85
CA ASN A 104 -14.00 5.34 -4.11
C ASN A 104 -14.01 4.32 -5.25
N VAL A 105 -14.80 4.57 -6.29
CA VAL A 105 -14.85 3.74 -7.50
C VAL A 105 -14.51 4.59 -8.71
N PHE A 106 -13.50 4.15 -9.47
CA PHE A 106 -13.09 4.73 -10.74
C PHE A 106 -13.38 3.69 -11.83
N THR A 107 -14.15 4.08 -12.84
CA THR A 107 -14.55 3.15 -13.90
C THR A 107 -14.66 3.84 -15.26
N PRO A 108 -14.11 3.27 -16.35
CA PRO A 108 -14.23 3.84 -17.68
C PRO A 108 -15.61 3.62 -18.30
N LYS A 109 -16.46 2.74 -17.73
CA LYS A 109 -17.81 2.47 -18.25
C LYS A 109 -18.75 1.90 -17.19
N LEU A 110 -20.03 2.23 -17.29
CA LEU A 110 -21.09 1.69 -16.43
C LEU A 110 -21.86 0.55 -17.10
N LEU A 111 -22.64 -0.20 -16.30
CA LEU A 111 -23.33 -1.41 -16.74
C LEU A 111 -24.22 -1.20 -17.99
N ASP A 112 -24.99 -0.11 -18.03
CA ASP A 112 -25.90 0.19 -19.15
C ASP A 112 -25.17 0.38 -20.49
N ASN A 113 -23.86 0.67 -20.44
CA ASN A 113 -23.00 0.82 -21.61
C ASN A 113 -22.06 -0.39 -21.82
N ALA A 114 -22.08 -1.39 -20.93
CA ALA A 114 -21.09 -2.47 -20.91
C ALA A 114 -21.66 -3.78 -21.49
N LYS A 115 -21.22 -4.14 -22.70
CA LYS A 115 -21.42 -5.51 -23.26
C LYS A 115 -20.61 -6.59 -22.51
N LYS A 116 -19.57 -6.18 -21.78
CA LYS A 116 -18.64 -7.04 -21.03
C LYS A 116 -18.19 -6.32 -19.76
N LEU A 117 -18.31 -6.98 -18.61
CA LEU A 117 -17.79 -6.49 -17.33
C LEU A 117 -16.26 -6.45 -17.32
N LEU A 118 -15.69 -5.54 -16.54
CA LEU A 118 -14.24 -5.36 -16.42
C LEU A 118 -13.72 -6.00 -15.14
N PRO A 119 -12.47 -6.51 -15.14
CA PRO A 119 -11.80 -6.89 -13.89
C PRO A 119 -11.76 -5.72 -12.90
N VAL A 120 -11.88 -6.06 -11.62
CA VAL A 120 -11.89 -5.10 -10.52
C VAL A 120 -10.55 -5.17 -9.79
N MET A 121 -9.92 -4.03 -9.57
CA MET A 121 -8.72 -3.89 -8.75
C MET A 121 -9.08 -3.13 -7.49
N VAL A 122 -8.87 -3.71 -6.31
CA VAL A 122 -9.16 -3.09 -5.00
C VAL A 122 -7.84 -2.78 -4.31
N TYR A 123 -7.54 -1.50 -4.16
CA TYR A 123 -6.34 -1.00 -3.52
C TYR A 123 -6.54 -0.79 -2.02
N ILE A 124 -5.63 -1.34 -1.22
CA ILE A 124 -5.52 -1.16 0.22
C ILE A 124 -4.24 -0.38 0.50
N TYR A 125 -4.34 0.81 1.10
CA TYR A 125 -3.18 1.66 1.36
C TYR A 125 -2.31 1.17 2.52
N GLY A 126 -1.04 1.58 2.49
CA GLY A 126 -0.02 1.35 3.51
C GLY A 126 -0.06 2.31 4.70
N GLY A 127 1.08 2.62 5.31
CA GLY A 127 1.16 3.55 6.45
C GLY A 127 1.17 2.88 7.84
N LEU A 128 1.84 1.73 7.91
CA LEU A 128 2.16 1.02 9.16
C LEU A 128 0.94 0.59 10.01
N PHE A 129 -0.27 0.55 9.42
CA PHE A 129 -1.54 0.42 10.13
C PHE A 129 -1.85 1.56 11.10
N MET A 130 -1.08 2.65 11.08
CA MET A 130 -1.21 3.79 12.00
C MET A 130 -1.77 5.04 11.33
N ALA A 131 -1.53 5.18 10.03
CA ALA A 131 -1.90 6.33 9.23
C ALA A 131 -2.14 5.90 7.77
N GLY A 132 -2.74 6.78 6.97
CA GLY A 132 -3.03 6.57 5.56
C GLY A 132 -4.38 7.14 5.15
N SER A 133 -4.54 7.41 3.85
CA SER A 133 -5.78 7.92 3.29
C SER A 133 -5.97 7.49 1.84
N ALA A 134 -7.19 7.08 1.48
CA ALA A 134 -7.52 6.63 0.14
C ALA A 134 -7.55 7.76 -0.91
N ASP A 135 -7.60 9.02 -0.49
CA ASP A 135 -7.63 10.19 -1.38
C ASP A 135 -6.27 10.51 -2.04
N LEU A 136 -5.17 10.01 -1.47
CA LEU A 136 -3.83 10.06 -2.07
C LEU A 136 -3.72 9.21 -3.34
N TYR A 137 -4.58 8.21 -3.49
CA TYR A 137 -4.50 7.18 -4.52
C TYR A 137 -5.52 7.43 -5.63
N ASN A 138 -5.38 8.55 -6.33
CA ASN A 138 -6.26 8.90 -7.43
C ASN A 138 -6.03 7.96 -8.64
N GLY A 139 -7.11 7.35 -9.13
CA GLY A 139 -7.13 6.33 -10.16
C GLY A 139 -6.89 6.79 -11.60
N ASP A 140 -6.62 8.08 -11.85
CA ASP A 140 -6.51 8.67 -13.20
C ASP A 140 -5.62 7.87 -14.15
N TYR A 141 -4.54 7.26 -13.66
CA TYR A 141 -3.62 6.48 -14.50
C TYR A 141 -4.22 5.12 -14.88
N PHE A 142 -4.82 4.40 -13.93
CA PHE A 142 -5.52 3.15 -14.19
C PHE A 142 -6.70 3.31 -15.13
N MET A 143 -7.29 4.50 -15.21
CA MET A 143 -8.39 4.80 -16.14
C MET A 143 -7.96 4.86 -17.60
N ASP A 144 -6.66 4.78 -17.89
CA ASP A 144 -6.18 4.49 -19.26
C ASP A 144 -6.50 3.03 -19.67
N GLU A 145 -6.69 2.12 -18.71
CA GLU A 145 -6.85 0.68 -18.92
C GLU A 145 -8.31 0.21 -18.74
N ASP A 146 -8.63 -0.97 -19.27
CA ASP A 146 -9.95 -1.60 -19.12
C ASP A 146 -10.12 -2.34 -17.78
N VAL A 147 -10.08 -1.59 -16.68
CA VAL A 147 -10.31 -2.07 -15.30
C VAL A 147 -11.25 -1.15 -14.53
N VAL A 148 -11.88 -1.67 -13.48
CA VAL A 148 -12.52 -0.86 -12.43
C VAL A 148 -11.56 -0.80 -11.25
N LEU A 149 -11.21 0.41 -10.79
CA LEU A 149 -10.39 0.59 -9.61
C LEU A 149 -11.27 0.98 -8.41
N VAL A 150 -11.03 0.35 -7.27
CA VAL A 150 -11.62 0.69 -5.98
C VAL A 150 -10.50 1.06 -5.01
N THR A 151 -10.62 2.19 -4.32
CA THR A 151 -9.75 2.53 -3.17
C THR A 151 -10.62 2.72 -1.94
N LEU A 152 -10.11 2.43 -0.73
CA LEU A 152 -10.94 2.47 0.48
C LEU A 152 -10.18 2.97 1.70
N ASN A 153 -10.90 3.66 2.58
CA ASN A 153 -10.46 3.95 3.94
C ASN A 153 -10.77 2.78 4.86
N TYR A 154 -9.91 2.53 5.84
CA TYR A 154 -10.11 1.58 6.93
C TYR A 154 -9.55 2.18 8.24
N ARG A 155 -10.11 1.79 9.40
CA ARG A 155 -9.62 2.31 10.69
C ARG A 155 -8.16 1.92 10.91
N VAL A 156 -7.39 2.85 11.46
CA VAL A 156 -5.95 2.72 11.76
C VAL A 156 -5.69 2.99 13.24
N ALA A 157 -4.46 2.73 13.68
CA ALA A 157 -3.98 2.90 15.05
C ALA A 157 -4.91 2.21 16.07
N ALA A 158 -5.12 2.82 17.24
CA ALA A 158 -5.97 2.26 18.30
C ALA A 158 -7.39 1.94 17.81
N LEU A 159 -7.99 2.83 17.02
CA LEU A 159 -9.36 2.67 16.54
C LEU A 159 -9.52 1.46 15.60
N GLY A 160 -8.45 1.08 14.89
CA GLY A 160 -8.45 -0.07 14.00
C GLY A 160 -7.89 -1.35 14.61
N PHE A 161 -6.98 -1.26 15.58
CA PHE A 161 -6.12 -2.40 15.94
C PHE A 161 -5.91 -2.58 17.45
N LEU A 162 -6.63 -1.84 18.30
CA LEU A 162 -6.69 -2.14 19.72
C LEU A 162 -7.23 -3.57 19.92
N ASN A 163 -6.58 -4.35 20.78
CA ASN A 163 -7.07 -5.65 21.24
C ASN A 163 -6.78 -5.75 22.74
N THR A 164 -7.79 -6.03 23.54
CA THR A 164 -7.67 -6.16 25.00
C THR A 164 -7.36 -7.58 25.46
N GLY A 165 -7.40 -8.56 24.55
CA GLY A 165 -7.22 -9.98 24.87
C GLY A 165 -8.45 -10.65 25.49
N ASP A 166 -9.58 -9.93 25.53
CA ASP A 166 -10.88 -10.38 26.02
C ASP A 166 -12.01 -9.95 25.05
N GLU A 167 -13.26 -10.13 25.45
CA GLU A 167 -14.43 -9.81 24.60
C GLU A 167 -14.69 -8.30 24.42
N VAL A 168 -14.02 -7.43 25.18
CA VAL A 168 -14.30 -5.99 25.22
C VAL A 168 -13.85 -5.30 23.94
N VAL A 169 -12.62 -5.55 23.49
CA VAL A 169 -12.14 -5.10 22.18
C VAL A 169 -11.38 -6.25 21.53
N ARG A 170 -12.01 -6.87 20.54
CA ARG A 170 -11.56 -8.15 19.96
C ARG A 170 -10.36 -8.04 19.03
N GLY A 171 -9.97 -6.83 18.59
CA GLY A 171 -8.88 -6.63 17.64
C GLY A 171 -9.27 -6.62 16.17
N ASN A 172 -8.32 -6.20 15.34
CA ASN A 172 -8.38 -6.26 13.87
C ASN A 172 -9.57 -5.55 13.22
N MET A 173 -10.15 -4.53 13.86
CA MET A 173 -11.24 -3.75 13.30
C MET A 173 -10.90 -3.15 11.93
N GLY A 174 -9.66 -2.69 11.72
CA GLY A 174 -9.18 -2.22 10.43
C GLY A 174 -9.17 -3.30 9.33
N LEU A 175 -8.82 -4.56 9.66
CA LEU A 175 -8.91 -5.67 8.70
C LEU A 175 -10.36 -6.08 8.44
N LYS A 176 -11.22 -6.01 9.47
CA LYS A 176 -12.67 -6.24 9.33
C LYS A 176 -13.33 -5.15 8.49
N ASP A 177 -12.85 -3.91 8.54
CA ASP A 177 -13.27 -2.80 7.67
C ASP A 177 -12.93 -3.10 6.20
N GLN A 178 -11.70 -3.53 5.93
CA GLN A 178 -11.28 -3.96 4.59
C GLN A 178 -12.13 -5.14 4.09
N LEU A 179 -12.41 -6.13 4.95
CA LEU A 179 -13.31 -7.24 4.64
C LEU A 179 -14.72 -6.76 4.27
N MET A 180 -15.26 -5.79 5.01
CA MET A 180 -16.57 -5.20 4.72
C MET A 180 -16.58 -4.47 3.38
N ALA A 181 -15.49 -3.78 3.02
CA ALA A 181 -15.33 -3.18 1.70
C ALA A 181 -15.28 -4.25 0.58
N LEU A 182 -14.62 -5.39 0.79
CA LEU A 182 -14.61 -6.51 -0.18
C LEU A 182 -16.01 -7.12 -0.34
N LYS A 183 -16.76 -7.29 0.75
CA LYS A 183 -18.17 -7.72 0.71
C LYS A 183 -19.03 -6.70 -0.05
N TRP A 184 -18.77 -5.40 0.14
CA TRP A 184 -19.43 -4.34 -0.63
C TRP A 184 -19.12 -4.46 -2.12
N VAL A 185 -17.85 -4.70 -2.50
CA VAL A 185 -17.43 -4.89 -3.90
C VAL A 185 -18.18 -6.06 -4.53
N GLN A 186 -18.20 -7.22 -3.87
CA GLN A 186 -18.94 -8.39 -4.34
C GLN A 186 -20.43 -8.09 -4.59
N ALA A 187 -21.04 -7.33 -3.69
CA ALA A 187 -22.47 -7.03 -3.75
C ALA A 187 -22.85 -5.94 -4.77
N ASN A 188 -21.96 -5.00 -5.08
CA ASN A 188 -22.32 -3.76 -5.77
C ASN A 188 -21.54 -3.49 -7.07
N ILE A 189 -20.31 -3.98 -7.22
CA ILE A 189 -19.38 -3.50 -8.26
C ILE A 189 -19.88 -3.75 -9.69
N ARG A 190 -20.77 -4.72 -9.87
CA ARG A 190 -21.45 -5.00 -11.12
C ARG A 190 -22.14 -3.77 -11.71
N ASN A 191 -22.78 -2.95 -10.87
CA ASN A 191 -23.51 -1.76 -11.31
C ASN A 191 -22.54 -0.64 -11.75
N PHE A 192 -21.28 -0.72 -11.34
CA PHE A 192 -20.19 0.15 -11.78
C PHE A 192 -19.42 -0.40 -12.99
N GLY A 193 -19.93 -1.48 -13.62
CA GLY A 193 -19.30 -2.12 -14.79
C GLY A 193 -18.19 -3.13 -14.46
N GLY A 194 -17.96 -3.42 -13.18
CA GLY A 194 -16.97 -4.40 -12.72
C GLY A 194 -17.49 -5.83 -12.65
N ASP A 195 -16.60 -6.81 -12.74
CA ASP A 195 -16.90 -8.22 -12.59
C ASP A 195 -16.57 -8.70 -11.17
N PRO A 196 -17.55 -9.01 -10.30
CA PRO A 196 -17.29 -9.52 -8.96
C PRO A 196 -16.57 -10.89 -8.98
N LYS A 197 -16.54 -11.59 -10.12
CA LYS A 197 -15.82 -12.86 -10.30
C LYS A 197 -14.38 -12.69 -10.81
N GLN A 198 -13.91 -11.45 -10.99
CA GLN A 198 -12.55 -11.13 -11.40
C GLN A 198 -12.02 -9.96 -10.57
N VAL A 199 -11.87 -10.21 -9.27
CA VAL A 199 -11.40 -9.21 -8.29
C VAL A 199 -9.93 -9.48 -7.96
N THR A 200 -9.08 -8.48 -8.16
CA THR A 200 -7.68 -8.45 -7.73
C THR A 200 -7.56 -7.51 -6.53
N ILE A 201 -7.11 -8.01 -5.38
CA ILE A 201 -6.72 -7.14 -4.25
C ILE A 201 -5.25 -6.78 -4.38
N PHE A 202 -4.89 -5.53 -4.11
CA PHE A 202 -3.50 -5.10 -4.09
C PHE A 202 -3.24 -4.02 -3.05
N GLY A 203 -1.99 -3.93 -2.60
CA GLY A 203 -1.61 -2.95 -1.60
C GLY A 203 -0.10 -2.86 -1.45
N GLU A 204 0.35 -1.75 -0.86
CA GLU A 204 1.75 -1.47 -0.60
C GLU A 204 2.00 -1.34 0.91
N SER A 205 3.18 -1.78 1.38
CA SER A 205 3.55 -1.73 2.80
C SER A 205 2.53 -2.45 3.68
N ALA A 206 2.00 -1.82 4.74
CA ALA A 206 0.89 -2.36 5.54
C ALA A 206 -0.33 -2.81 4.69
N GLY A 207 -0.57 -2.20 3.52
CA GLY A 207 -1.56 -2.64 2.55
C GLY A 207 -1.18 -3.94 1.84
N GLY A 208 0.11 -4.14 1.52
CA GLY A 208 0.64 -5.40 0.99
C GLY A 208 0.55 -6.54 2.02
N ALA A 209 0.79 -6.22 3.30
CA ALA A 209 0.53 -7.13 4.41
C ALA A 209 -0.96 -7.42 4.58
N SER A 210 -1.83 -6.41 4.46
CA SER A 210 -3.30 -6.55 4.47
C SER A 210 -3.79 -7.53 3.39
N VAL A 211 -3.25 -7.42 2.17
CA VAL A 211 -3.53 -8.38 1.08
C VAL A 211 -3.18 -9.80 1.49
N HIS A 212 -2.01 -10.01 2.10
CA HIS A 212 -1.62 -11.33 2.55
C HIS A 212 -2.48 -11.82 3.74
N TYR A 213 -2.87 -10.94 4.65
CA TYR A 213 -3.82 -11.26 5.72
C TYR A 213 -5.19 -11.70 5.18
N HIS A 214 -5.69 -11.06 4.11
CA HIS A 214 -6.90 -11.53 3.41
C HIS A 214 -6.72 -12.89 2.74
N MET A 215 -5.52 -13.22 2.25
CA MET A 215 -5.23 -14.58 1.77
C MET A 215 -5.27 -15.63 2.89
N LEU A 216 -4.95 -15.25 4.12
CA LEU A 216 -4.89 -16.14 5.28
C LEU A 216 -6.22 -16.25 6.04
N SER A 217 -7.13 -15.30 5.84
CA SER A 217 -8.40 -15.25 6.56
C SER A 217 -9.50 -16.04 5.85
N HIS A 218 -10.07 -17.04 6.52
CA HIS A 218 -11.23 -17.78 6.02
C HIS A 218 -12.44 -16.87 5.71
N GLN A 219 -12.57 -15.75 6.42
CA GLN A 219 -13.64 -14.77 6.18
C GLN A 219 -13.58 -14.13 4.79
N SER A 220 -12.41 -14.13 4.17
CA SER A 220 -12.14 -13.47 2.89
C SER A 220 -12.20 -14.43 1.69
N GLU A 221 -12.41 -15.74 1.93
CA GLU A 221 -12.45 -16.75 0.88
C GLU A 221 -13.53 -16.44 -0.17
N GLY A 222 -13.16 -16.54 -1.44
CA GLY A 222 -14.06 -16.29 -2.57
C GLY A 222 -14.38 -14.81 -2.83
N LEU A 223 -13.89 -13.86 -2.01
CA LEU A 223 -14.12 -12.43 -2.24
C LEU A 223 -13.14 -11.82 -3.25
N PHE A 224 -12.01 -12.49 -3.52
CA PHE A 224 -11.00 -12.09 -4.50
C PHE A 224 -10.42 -13.32 -5.21
N HIS A 225 -9.78 -13.06 -6.34
CA HIS A 225 -9.38 -14.07 -7.32
C HIS A 225 -7.90 -13.95 -7.71
N LYS A 226 -7.27 -12.81 -7.40
CA LYS A 226 -5.83 -12.54 -7.57
C LYS A 226 -5.37 -11.58 -6.47
N ALA A 227 -4.08 -11.60 -6.18
CA ALA A 227 -3.47 -10.75 -5.15
C ALA A 227 -2.19 -10.10 -5.66
N ILE A 228 -1.90 -8.88 -5.22
CA ILE A 228 -0.60 -8.22 -5.41
C ILE A 228 -0.11 -7.64 -4.08
N SER A 229 1.04 -8.11 -3.59
CA SER A 229 1.68 -7.60 -2.37
C SER A 229 2.93 -6.82 -2.73
N GLN A 230 2.90 -5.50 -2.54
CA GLN A 230 4.03 -4.61 -2.83
C GLN A 230 4.73 -4.27 -1.51
N SER A 231 6.02 -4.56 -1.41
CA SER A 231 6.91 -4.15 -0.33
C SER A 231 6.54 -4.61 1.10
N ALA A 232 5.60 -5.55 1.27
CA ALA A 232 5.41 -6.32 2.51
C ALA A 232 4.48 -7.52 2.34
N ASP A 233 4.53 -8.43 3.32
CA ASP A 233 3.58 -9.51 3.56
C ASP A 233 3.27 -9.64 5.07
N SER A 234 2.40 -10.58 5.44
CA SER A 234 1.96 -10.78 6.84
C SER A 234 3.05 -11.22 7.83
N LEU A 235 4.22 -11.65 7.38
CA LEU A 235 5.35 -12.03 8.25
C LEU A 235 6.32 -10.87 8.49
N VAL A 236 6.19 -9.76 7.77
CA VAL A 236 7.04 -8.59 7.95
C VAL A 236 6.82 -7.97 9.33
N ARG A 237 7.80 -8.17 10.22
CA ARG A 237 7.80 -7.67 11.61
C ARG A 237 8.07 -6.16 11.73
N PHE A 238 8.43 -5.49 10.63
CA PHE A 238 8.80 -4.06 10.54
C PHE A 238 7.79 -3.10 11.18
N HIS A 239 6.52 -3.52 11.27
CA HIS A 239 5.44 -2.81 11.96
C HIS A 239 5.73 -2.50 13.45
N ARG A 240 6.65 -3.22 14.12
CA ARG A 240 6.95 -3.03 15.56
C ARG A 240 8.08 -2.06 15.90
N ALA A 241 8.93 -1.66 14.95
CA ALA A 241 10.25 -1.08 15.28
C ALA A 241 10.38 0.46 15.16
N ILE A 242 9.40 1.17 14.56
CA ILE A 242 9.69 2.48 13.95
C ILE A 242 9.20 3.69 14.76
N MET A 243 8.48 3.48 15.84
CA MET A 243 7.96 4.58 16.64
C MET A 243 8.88 4.86 17.83
N TYR A 244 10.06 5.44 17.56
CA TYR A 244 11.10 5.88 18.51
C TYR A 244 11.87 4.78 19.26
N PRO A 245 13.21 4.89 19.38
CA PRO A 245 14.04 3.99 20.20
C PRO A 245 13.79 4.09 21.73
N LEU A 246 12.72 4.78 22.15
CA LEU A 246 12.32 4.99 23.54
C LEU A 246 10.90 4.51 23.86
N HIS A 247 10.11 4.09 22.86
CA HIS A 247 8.79 3.48 23.12
C HIS A 247 8.89 1.96 23.12
N ARG A 248 8.14 1.34 24.02
CA ARG A 248 8.12 -0.12 24.12
C ARG A 248 7.41 -0.66 22.89
N THR A 249 7.83 -1.81 22.39
CA THR A 249 7.13 -2.52 21.30
C THR A 249 5.69 -2.93 21.64
N GLU A 250 5.24 -2.64 22.86
CA GLU A 250 3.92 -2.80 23.45
C GLU A 250 2.98 -1.62 23.12
N ASP A 251 3.49 -0.51 22.59
CA ASP A 251 2.75 0.75 22.40
C ASP A 251 2.12 0.90 20.98
N ALA A 252 2.33 -0.06 20.06
CA ALA A 252 1.82 0.00 18.69
C ALA A 252 0.61 -0.92 18.48
N PHE A 253 -0.50 -0.36 18.00
CA PHE A 253 -1.71 -1.11 17.65
C PHE A 253 -1.57 -1.69 16.24
N LEU A 254 -1.45 -3.02 16.15
CA LEU A 254 -1.15 -3.77 14.92
C LEU A 254 -2.12 -4.96 14.75
N PRO A 255 -2.18 -5.57 13.55
CA PRO A 255 -2.82 -6.86 13.37
C PRO A 255 -2.35 -7.88 14.42
N THR A 256 -3.30 -8.61 14.99
CA THR A 256 -3.07 -9.52 16.11
C THR A 256 -3.90 -10.79 15.99
N ILE A 257 -3.53 -11.83 16.71
CA ILE A 257 -4.30 -13.09 16.75
C ILE A 257 -5.50 -12.87 17.67
N GLU A 258 -6.70 -13.20 17.19
CA GLU A 258 -7.94 -13.12 17.95
C GLU A 258 -8.13 -14.43 18.74
N THR A 259 -7.67 -14.42 20.00
CA THR A 259 -7.64 -15.60 20.87
C THR A 259 -9.01 -15.96 21.45
N VAL A 260 -9.92 -14.99 21.54
CA VAL A 260 -11.29 -15.21 22.04
C VAL A 260 -12.16 -15.76 20.92
N GLU A 261 -12.84 -16.89 21.17
CA GLU A 261 -13.63 -17.57 20.14
C GLU A 261 -14.89 -16.79 19.75
N HIS A 262 -14.92 -16.33 18.50
CA HIS A 262 -16.11 -15.76 17.86
C HIS A 262 -16.17 -16.13 16.37
N ASP A 263 -17.37 -16.07 15.80
CA ASP A 263 -17.63 -16.37 14.39
C ASP A 263 -17.03 -15.32 13.44
N ASP A 264 -16.77 -14.10 13.93
CA ASP A 264 -16.28 -12.97 13.14
C ASP A 264 -14.76 -12.81 13.19
N ARG A 265 -14.02 -13.76 13.80
CA ARG A 265 -12.56 -13.70 13.87
C ARG A 265 -11.95 -13.58 12.48
N PHE A 266 -11.10 -12.57 12.31
CA PHE A 266 -10.38 -12.35 11.08
C PHE A 266 -9.10 -13.20 11.03
N LEU A 267 -8.30 -13.18 12.10
CA LEU A 267 -7.04 -13.92 12.20
C LEU A 267 -7.05 -14.87 13.40
N VAL A 268 -7.14 -16.18 13.12
CA VAL A 268 -7.34 -17.23 14.15
C VAL A 268 -6.05 -17.87 14.67
N ALA A 269 -4.95 -17.73 13.93
CA ALA A 269 -3.65 -18.31 14.28
C ALA A 269 -2.52 -17.47 13.67
N HIS A 270 -1.29 -17.81 14.03
CA HIS A 270 -0.12 -17.13 13.47
C HIS A 270 -0.04 -17.35 11.95
N PRO A 271 0.24 -16.33 11.12
CA PRO A 271 0.30 -16.46 9.66
C PRO A 271 1.17 -17.62 9.16
N LEU A 272 2.36 -17.80 9.73
CA LEU A 272 3.25 -18.92 9.37
C LEU A 272 2.63 -20.30 9.61
N GLU A 273 1.84 -20.44 10.68
CA GLU A 273 1.14 -21.68 10.99
C GLU A 273 0.03 -21.94 9.96
N LEU A 274 -0.78 -20.92 9.65
CA LEU A 274 -1.82 -20.99 8.62
C LEU A 274 -1.23 -21.40 7.25
N MET A 275 -0.09 -20.81 6.88
CA MET A 275 0.61 -21.16 5.64
C MET A 275 1.13 -22.60 5.63
N ARG A 276 1.83 -23.04 6.68
CA ARG A 276 2.37 -24.40 6.80
C ARG A 276 1.28 -25.47 6.81
N ASN A 277 0.13 -25.17 7.41
CA ASN A 277 -1.05 -26.03 7.41
C ASN A 277 -1.83 -25.93 6.09
N GLY A 278 -1.43 -25.06 5.17
CA GLY A 278 -2.07 -24.86 3.89
C GLY A 278 -3.46 -24.23 3.98
N SER A 279 -3.77 -23.55 5.08
CA SER A 279 -5.02 -22.85 5.38
C SER A 279 -4.94 -21.41 4.87
N PHE A 280 -4.94 -21.25 3.55
CA PHE A 280 -4.91 -19.96 2.87
C PHE A 280 -5.52 -20.06 1.46
N SER A 281 -6.03 -18.93 0.97
CA SER A 281 -6.55 -18.79 -0.39
C SER A 281 -5.41 -18.76 -1.41
N SER A 282 -5.24 -19.86 -2.15
CA SER A 282 -4.19 -19.99 -3.17
C SER A 282 -4.65 -19.42 -4.52
N VAL A 283 -4.66 -18.09 -4.62
CA VAL A 283 -4.91 -17.35 -5.87
C VAL A 283 -3.59 -17.05 -6.61
N PRO A 284 -3.59 -16.75 -7.93
CA PRO A 284 -2.43 -16.15 -8.58
C PRO A 284 -1.99 -14.90 -7.80
N TRP A 285 -0.71 -14.89 -7.44
CA TRP A 285 -0.14 -13.84 -6.58
C TRP A 285 0.98 -13.11 -7.34
N MET A 286 1.06 -11.81 -7.20
CA MET A 286 2.22 -11.02 -7.62
C MET A 286 2.86 -10.42 -6.36
N ALA A 287 4.16 -10.58 -6.19
CA ALA A 287 4.87 -10.05 -5.02
C ALA A 287 6.17 -9.38 -5.44
N GLY A 288 6.53 -8.29 -4.78
CA GLY A 288 7.81 -7.64 -5.07
C GLY A 288 8.21 -6.62 -4.04
N VAL A 289 9.45 -6.17 -4.17
CA VAL A 289 10.11 -5.20 -3.29
C VAL A 289 10.88 -4.18 -4.14
N THR A 290 11.16 -3.02 -3.57
CA THR A 290 12.08 -2.04 -4.15
C THR A 290 13.54 -2.43 -3.87
N SER A 291 14.47 -1.87 -4.62
CA SER A 291 15.89 -2.22 -4.50
C SER A 291 16.53 -1.79 -3.19
N ASP A 292 15.97 -0.77 -2.55
CA ASP A 292 16.55 -0.10 -1.40
C ASP A 292 15.47 0.26 -0.35
N GLU A 293 14.55 -0.67 -0.06
CA GLU A 293 13.44 -0.53 0.92
C GLU A 293 13.85 0.22 2.19
N GLY A 294 14.97 -0.20 2.80
CA GLY A 294 15.49 0.35 4.06
C GLY A 294 15.95 1.80 4.03
N LEU A 295 16.12 2.40 2.84
CA LEU A 295 16.44 3.84 2.72
C LEU A 295 15.40 4.71 3.40
N TYR A 296 14.13 4.29 3.39
CA TYR A 296 13.05 5.00 4.08
C TYR A 296 13.34 5.21 5.57
N LEU A 297 13.79 4.16 6.27
CA LEU A 297 14.09 4.21 7.70
C LEU A 297 15.41 4.95 7.97
N ILE A 298 16.43 4.66 7.16
CA ILE A 298 17.78 5.23 7.32
C ILE A 298 17.77 6.74 7.07
N ALA A 299 16.87 7.26 6.23
CA ALA A 299 16.69 8.68 5.97
C ALA A 299 16.59 9.48 7.27
N ARG A 300 15.66 9.09 8.15
CA ARG A 300 15.38 9.79 9.41
C ARG A 300 16.53 9.71 10.41
N LEU A 301 17.28 8.61 10.39
CA LEU A 301 18.45 8.43 11.25
C LEU A 301 19.63 9.28 10.78
N LEU A 302 19.87 9.34 9.48
CA LEU A 302 20.99 10.09 8.89
C LEU A 302 20.77 11.61 8.89
N THR A 303 19.52 12.09 8.91
CA THR A 303 19.25 13.53 9.01
C THR A 303 19.56 14.10 10.38
N ASN A 304 19.50 13.27 11.43
CA ASN A 304 19.92 13.67 12.77
C ASN A 304 21.43 13.42 12.98
N LYS A 305 22.23 14.48 12.85
CA LYS A 305 23.70 14.41 12.98
C LYS A 305 24.17 13.78 14.30
N THR A 306 23.47 14.03 15.39
CA THR A 306 23.80 13.47 16.71
C THR A 306 23.59 11.97 16.71
N VAL A 307 22.43 11.49 16.24
CA VAL A 307 22.14 10.06 16.12
C VAL A 307 23.13 9.39 15.17
N ALA A 308 23.31 9.92 13.97
CA ALA A 308 24.25 9.39 12.98
C ALA A 308 25.69 9.24 13.52
N SER A 309 26.19 10.25 14.25
CA SER A 309 27.52 10.21 14.86
C SER A 309 27.64 9.22 16.02
N SER A 310 26.52 8.83 16.64
CA SER A 310 26.48 7.89 17.76
C SER A 310 26.30 6.42 17.35
N ILE A 311 25.81 6.15 16.13
CA ILE A 311 25.57 4.79 15.63
C ILE A 311 26.87 3.98 15.56
N GLY A 312 27.94 4.55 15.00
CA GLY A 312 29.22 3.85 14.87
C GLY A 312 29.81 3.42 16.23
N PRO A 313 30.01 4.35 17.18
CA PRO A 313 30.55 4.03 18.50
C PRO A 313 29.66 3.12 19.36
N LYS A 314 28.33 3.15 19.16
CA LYS A 314 27.36 2.35 19.92
C LYS A 314 26.71 1.25 19.07
N TRP A 315 27.39 0.79 18.01
CA TRP A 315 26.82 -0.14 17.03
C TRP A 315 26.23 -1.38 17.71
N ASN A 316 26.99 -2.01 18.61
CA ASN A 316 26.55 -3.21 19.32
C ASN A 316 25.36 -2.98 20.28
N ASP A 317 25.16 -1.76 20.77
CA ASP A 317 24.06 -1.41 21.67
C ASP A 317 22.81 -0.98 20.90
N LEU A 318 22.99 -0.23 19.81
CA LEU A 318 21.91 0.37 19.03
C LEU A 318 21.36 -0.57 17.97
N VAL A 319 22.17 -1.43 17.36
CA VAL A 319 21.71 -2.35 16.31
C VAL A 319 20.64 -3.31 16.82
N PRO A 320 20.76 -3.93 18.00
CA PRO A 320 19.68 -4.75 18.54
C PRO A 320 18.38 -3.97 18.76
N LEU A 321 18.46 -2.69 19.11
CA LEU A 321 17.28 -1.83 19.29
C LEU A 321 16.67 -1.39 17.95
N LEU A 322 17.52 -0.98 17.00
CA LEU A 322 17.12 -0.56 15.65
C LEU A 322 16.52 -1.71 14.84
N LEU A 323 17.04 -2.92 15.03
CA LEU A 323 16.57 -4.13 14.37
C LEU A 323 15.54 -4.89 15.20
N ASN A 324 15.22 -4.41 16.40
CA ASN A 324 14.33 -5.08 17.35
C ASN A 324 14.70 -6.57 17.58
N TYR A 325 16.00 -6.83 17.73
CA TYR A 325 16.65 -8.14 17.74
C TYR A 325 16.36 -8.98 19.01
N HIS A 326 15.79 -8.39 20.06
CA HIS A 326 15.54 -9.06 21.34
C HIS A 326 14.43 -10.14 21.31
N LEU A 327 13.83 -10.43 20.14
CA LEU A 327 12.80 -11.47 19.99
C LEU A 327 13.16 -12.41 18.84
N ARG A 328 13.32 -13.70 19.19
CA ARG A 328 13.82 -14.84 18.39
C ARG A 328 13.58 -14.81 16.86
N GLU A 329 14.66 -15.25 16.20
CA GLU A 329 14.83 -16.09 14.99
C GLU A 329 14.47 -15.64 13.55
N ASP A 330 13.76 -14.54 13.31
CA ASP A 330 13.37 -14.24 11.92
C ASP A 330 14.05 -12.97 11.36
N ASN A 331 15.12 -13.17 10.59
CA ASN A 331 15.67 -12.13 9.70
C ASN A 331 14.58 -11.68 8.70
N GLU A 332 14.50 -10.38 8.36
CA GLU A 332 13.47 -9.80 7.47
C GLU A 332 13.29 -10.56 6.13
N GLU A 333 14.35 -11.18 5.61
CA GLU A 333 14.27 -11.94 4.37
C GLU A 333 13.68 -13.36 4.54
N THR A 334 13.78 -13.94 5.74
CA THR A 334 13.02 -15.14 6.13
C THR A 334 11.53 -14.83 6.07
N ALA A 335 11.13 -13.60 6.43
CA ALA A 335 9.75 -13.15 6.38
C ALA A 335 9.18 -13.09 4.95
N THR A 336 9.95 -12.73 3.92
CA THR A 336 9.44 -12.69 2.52
C THR A 336 9.63 -14.00 1.76
N LYS A 337 10.72 -14.72 2.01
CA LYS A 337 10.99 -15.99 1.31
C LYS A 337 10.05 -17.11 1.72
N ILE A 338 9.76 -17.23 3.02
CA ILE A 338 8.89 -18.30 3.53
C ILE A 338 7.49 -18.22 2.93
N PRO A 339 6.80 -17.06 2.91
CA PRO A 339 5.48 -16.94 2.32
C PRO A 339 5.45 -17.33 0.85
N ILE A 340 6.43 -16.87 0.07
CA ILE A 340 6.57 -17.24 -1.35
C ILE A 340 6.69 -18.76 -1.49
N GLN A 341 7.55 -19.40 -0.69
CA GLN A 341 7.77 -20.84 -0.76
C GLN A 341 6.56 -21.65 -0.31
N GLU A 342 5.87 -21.25 0.76
CA GLU A 342 4.66 -21.93 1.23
C GLU A 342 3.50 -21.74 0.22
N HIS A 343 3.36 -20.54 -0.36
CA HIS A 343 2.39 -20.29 -1.44
C HIS A 343 2.66 -21.18 -2.67
N LEU A 344 3.91 -21.29 -3.07
CA LEU A 344 4.37 -22.14 -4.19
C LEU A 344 4.15 -23.64 -3.96
N ARG A 345 3.64 -24.09 -2.81
CA ARG A 345 3.20 -25.47 -2.63
C ARG A 345 1.87 -25.76 -3.34
N LYS A 346 1.07 -24.73 -3.61
CA LYS A 346 -0.28 -24.85 -4.18
C LYS A 346 -0.57 -23.85 -5.30
N GLY A 347 0.06 -22.68 -5.26
CA GLY A 347 -0.23 -21.55 -6.12
C GLY A 347 0.90 -21.17 -7.05
N SER A 348 0.62 -20.19 -7.90
CA SER A 348 1.61 -19.57 -8.78
C SER A 348 1.90 -18.15 -8.35
N VAL A 349 3.12 -17.69 -8.59
CA VAL A 349 3.55 -16.33 -8.23
C VAL A 349 4.34 -15.64 -9.34
N TYR A 350 4.07 -14.36 -9.55
CA TYR A 350 4.92 -13.45 -10.31
C TYR A 350 5.76 -12.64 -9.34
N LEU A 351 7.09 -12.70 -9.48
CA LEU A 351 7.99 -11.95 -8.61
C LEU A 351 8.60 -10.76 -9.33
N TYR A 352 8.64 -9.60 -8.70
CA TYR A 352 9.36 -8.44 -9.22
C TYR A 352 10.31 -7.80 -8.21
N HIS A 353 11.27 -7.08 -8.75
CA HIS A 353 12.18 -6.22 -8.01
C HIS A 353 12.21 -4.86 -8.70
N PHE A 354 11.84 -3.81 -8.00
CA PHE A 354 11.79 -2.46 -8.55
C PHE A 354 13.13 -1.75 -8.30
N SER A 355 13.97 -1.67 -9.34
CA SER A 355 15.25 -0.97 -9.27
C SER A 355 15.25 0.21 -10.25
N TYR A 356 14.57 1.28 -9.84
CA TYR A 356 14.48 2.48 -10.65
C TYR A 356 15.50 3.51 -10.19
N LYS A 357 16.49 3.80 -11.05
CA LYS A 357 17.49 4.84 -10.79
C LYS A 357 16.85 6.22 -10.93
N SER A 358 16.32 6.74 -9.83
CA SER A 358 15.83 8.11 -9.76
C SER A 358 16.79 8.98 -8.94
N LYS A 359 17.16 10.15 -9.47
CA LYS A 359 17.77 11.23 -8.66
C LYS A 359 16.77 11.89 -7.70
N LYS A 360 15.49 11.51 -7.80
CA LYS A 360 14.35 12.06 -7.08
C LYS A 360 13.55 10.94 -6.42
N SER A 361 14.21 10.06 -5.66
CA SER A 361 13.49 9.15 -4.76
C SER A 361 12.65 9.97 -3.75
N LEU A 362 11.69 9.34 -3.06
CA LEU A 362 10.98 9.99 -1.96
C LEU A 362 11.91 10.32 -0.78
N PHE A 363 13.11 9.71 -0.73
CA PHE A 363 14.12 9.96 0.29
C PHE A 363 14.51 11.45 0.46
N PRO A 364 14.88 12.22 -0.60
CA PRO A 364 15.04 13.67 -0.52
C PRO A 364 13.84 14.41 0.11
N LEU A 365 12.60 13.97 -0.16
CA LEU A 365 11.39 14.58 0.38
C LEU A 365 11.23 14.30 1.88
N PHE A 366 11.45 13.06 2.32
CA PHE A 366 11.41 12.69 3.75
C PHE A 366 12.43 13.44 4.59
N ARG A 367 13.63 13.68 4.04
CA ARG A 367 14.66 14.50 4.71
C ARG A 367 14.16 15.92 4.99
N VAL A 368 13.53 16.53 4.01
CA VAL A 368 12.99 17.90 4.12
C VAL A 368 11.83 17.97 5.12
N ALA A 369 10.93 16.98 5.08
CA ALA A 369 9.75 16.91 5.94
C ALA A 369 10.11 16.61 7.42
N SER A 370 11.22 15.91 7.67
CA SER A 370 11.66 15.54 9.02
C SER A 370 12.16 16.69 9.91
N GLU A 371 12.15 17.93 9.42
CA GLU A 371 12.61 19.11 10.15
C GLU A 371 11.47 20.14 10.31
N ASP A 372 10.70 19.98 11.39
CA ASP A 372 9.53 20.75 11.83
C ASP A 372 9.43 22.20 11.33
N ASP A 373 8.47 22.43 10.40
CA ASP A 373 7.67 23.64 10.13
C ASP A 373 7.19 23.61 8.66
N TYR A 374 5.87 23.69 8.41
CA TYR A 374 5.26 23.46 7.08
C TYR A 374 5.70 24.49 6.03
N LEU A 375 5.82 25.77 6.41
CA LEU A 375 6.35 26.80 5.50
C LEU A 375 7.87 26.64 5.29
N ALA A 376 8.57 26.13 6.30
CA ALA A 376 9.97 25.77 6.17
C ALA A 376 10.15 24.54 5.29
N ALA A 377 9.22 23.58 5.28
CA ALA A 377 9.29 22.38 4.44
C ALA A 377 9.25 22.72 2.95
N GLU A 378 8.37 23.63 2.51
CA GLU A 378 8.34 24.09 1.11
C GLU A 378 9.63 24.84 0.72
N ILE A 379 10.12 25.72 1.59
CA ILE A 379 11.37 26.48 1.37
C ILE A 379 12.58 25.54 1.39
N LYS A 380 12.59 24.54 2.28
CA LYS A 380 13.64 23.53 2.38
C LYS A 380 13.59 22.54 1.23
N LEU A 381 12.40 22.24 0.68
CA LEU A 381 12.25 21.43 -0.52
C LEU A 381 12.88 22.17 -1.70
N ALA A 382 12.55 23.45 -1.87
CA ALA A 382 13.19 24.30 -2.85
C ALA A 382 14.71 24.37 -2.64
N TYR A 383 15.17 24.53 -1.39
CA TYR A 383 16.59 24.54 -1.04
C TYR A 383 17.29 23.22 -1.36
N VAL A 384 16.70 22.06 -1.04
CA VAL A 384 17.29 20.74 -1.35
C VAL A 384 17.34 20.52 -2.86
N LEU A 385 16.29 20.89 -3.60
CA LEU A 385 16.30 20.84 -5.06
C LEU A 385 17.38 21.76 -5.66
N ILE A 386 17.55 22.96 -5.10
CA ILE A 386 18.59 23.91 -5.50
C ILE A 386 19.99 23.39 -5.13
N VAL A 387 20.18 22.85 -3.93
CA VAL A 387 21.47 22.31 -3.49
C VAL A 387 21.85 21.08 -4.30
N ASP A 388 20.90 20.19 -4.58
CA ASP A 388 21.10 19.04 -5.46
C ASP A 388 21.48 19.48 -6.87
N PHE A 389 20.75 20.46 -7.42
CA PHE A 389 21.07 21.08 -8.70
C PHE A 389 22.49 21.69 -8.70
N MET A 390 22.83 22.49 -7.68
CA MET A 390 24.13 23.14 -7.56
C MET A 390 25.25 22.11 -7.40
N ARG A 391 25.07 21.08 -6.58
CA ARG A 391 26.09 20.04 -6.38
C ARG A 391 26.30 19.19 -7.62
N THR A 392 25.22 18.78 -8.27
CA THR A 392 25.25 17.91 -9.45
C THR A 392 25.79 18.63 -10.68
N TYR A 393 25.31 19.86 -10.95
CA TYR A 393 25.55 20.54 -12.21
C TYR A 393 26.59 21.67 -12.12
N VAL A 394 26.80 22.25 -10.93
CA VAL A 394 27.76 23.35 -10.73
C VAL A 394 29.05 22.87 -10.07
N LEU A 395 28.95 22.15 -8.94
CA LEU A 395 30.12 21.72 -8.17
C LEU A 395 30.70 20.37 -8.62
N LYS A 396 29.97 19.62 -9.47
CA LYS A 396 30.35 18.28 -9.96
C LYS A 396 30.67 17.29 -8.82
N ASP A 397 30.00 17.43 -7.69
CA ASP A 397 30.19 16.61 -6.48
C ASP A 397 28.84 15.96 -6.09
N PRO A 398 28.43 14.88 -6.80
CA PRO A 398 27.16 14.22 -6.52
C PRO A 398 27.23 13.45 -5.20
N PHE A 399 26.22 13.62 -4.35
CA PHE A 399 26.01 12.72 -3.21
C PHE A 399 25.31 11.46 -3.75
N PRO A 400 25.94 10.27 -3.73
CA PRO A 400 25.38 9.10 -4.40
C PRO A 400 24.42 8.40 -3.43
N LEU A 401 23.12 8.58 -3.62
CA LEU A 401 22.13 7.64 -3.10
C LEU A 401 21.20 7.29 -4.27
N GLU A 402 21.78 6.56 -5.23
CA GLU A 402 21.05 5.93 -6.32
C GLU A 402 20.33 4.69 -5.78
N GLY A 403 19.00 4.65 -5.83
CA GLY A 403 18.22 3.51 -5.34
C GLY A 403 16.73 3.84 -5.26
N ALA A 404 15.88 2.83 -5.34
CA ALA A 404 14.43 2.98 -5.14
C ALA A 404 14.09 2.61 -3.69
N CYS A 405 13.60 3.57 -2.91
CA CYS A 405 13.20 3.33 -1.53
C CYS A 405 11.77 2.80 -1.41
N HIS A 406 11.35 2.44 -0.19
CA HIS A 406 9.97 2.06 0.12
C HIS A 406 8.97 3.07 -0.46
N ALA A 407 7.90 2.58 -1.09
CA ALA A 407 6.85 3.35 -1.76
C ALA A 407 7.26 4.17 -3.02
N ASP A 408 8.51 4.11 -3.50
CA ASP A 408 8.93 4.84 -4.72
C ASP A 408 8.24 4.37 -6.02
N ASP A 409 7.63 3.19 -6.01
CA ASP A 409 6.87 2.63 -7.12
C ASP A 409 5.42 3.17 -7.19
N LEU A 410 4.88 3.69 -6.09
CA LEU A 410 3.49 4.19 -6.02
C LEU A 410 3.20 5.39 -6.92
N PRO A 411 4.07 6.42 -7.03
CA PRO A 411 3.84 7.54 -7.95
C PRO A 411 3.78 7.11 -9.42
N LEU A 412 4.29 5.92 -9.78
CA LEU A 412 4.20 5.35 -11.12
C LEU A 412 2.86 4.63 -11.36
N LEU A 413 2.12 4.26 -10.31
CA LEU A 413 0.82 3.60 -10.40
C LEU A 413 -0.36 4.58 -10.21
N PHE A 414 -0.20 5.58 -9.36
CA PHE A 414 -1.27 6.53 -9.01
C PHE A 414 -0.88 7.99 -9.28
N ASN A 415 -1.89 8.82 -9.49
CA ASN A 415 -1.70 10.25 -9.61
C ASN A 415 -1.62 10.91 -8.22
N PHE A 416 -0.40 11.19 -7.75
CA PHE A 416 -0.11 11.85 -6.48
C PHE A 416 -0.11 13.39 -6.55
N HIS A 417 -0.59 14.00 -7.64
CA HIS A 417 -0.62 15.47 -7.75
C HIS A 417 -1.44 16.11 -6.60
N PRO A 418 -0.96 17.19 -5.95
CA PRO A 418 0.20 18.01 -6.31
C PRO A 418 1.55 17.57 -5.73
N LEU A 419 1.60 16.51 -4.91
CA LEU A 419 2.82 16.08 -4.21
C LEU A 419 3.90 15.60 -5.18
N VAL A 420 3.52 14.82 -6.19
CA VAL A 420 4.43 14.33 -7.22
C VAL A 420 3.78 14.49 -8.58
N TYR A 421 4.51 15.10 -9.52
CA TYR A 421 4.09 15.26 -10.91
C TYR A 421 5.03 14.54 -11.87
N ILE A 422 4.51 13.56 -12.59
CA ILE A 422 5.22 12.87 -13.67
C ILE A 422 4.99 13.64 -14.97
N ARG A 423 6.07 14.26 -15.47
CA ARG A 423 6.02 15.03 -16.72
C ARG A 423 5.70 14.12 -17.90
N GLU A 424 4.72 14.51 -18.71
CA GLU A 424 4.40 13.87 -19.99
C GLU A 424 5.65 13.72 -20.89
N ASN A 425 5.71 12.62 -21.64
CA ASN A 425 6.80 12.27 -22.55
C ASN A 425 8.19 12.07 -21.89
N SER A 426 8.27 12.01 -20.55
CA SER A 426 9.50 11.61 -19.85
C SER A 426 9.68 10.10 -19.79
N GLU A 427 10.89 9.64 -19.46
CA GLU A 427 11.14 8.22 -19.16
C GLU A 427 10.29 7.69 -18.00
N HIS A 428 10.04 8.52 -16.98
CA HIS A 428 9.14 8.21 -15.86
C HIS A 428 7.70 8.01 -16.33
N TYR A 429 7.26 8.78 -17.31
CA TYR A 429 5.92 8.66 -17.89
C TYR A 429 5.75 7.35 -18.65
N GLN A 430 6.75 6.95 -19.45
CA GLN A 430 6.73 5.67 -20.14
C GLN A 430 6.80 4.49 -19.16
N MET A 431 7.66 4.58 -18.15
CA MET A 431 7.75 3.62 -17.06
C MET A 431 6.39 3.45 -16.36
N SER A 432 5.76 4.56 -15.99
CA SER A 432 4.44 4.56 -15.35
C SER A 432 3.35 3.95 -16.24
N LYS A 433 3.35 4.26 -17.54
CA LYS A 433 2.42 3.62 -18.49
C LYS A 433 2.60 2.10 -18.53
N GLU A 434 3.85 1.64 -18.62
CA GLU A 434 4.13 0.21 -18.66
C GLU A 434 3.73 -0.48 -17.35
N MET A 435 4.08 0.10 -16.20
CA MET A 435 3.69 -0.45 -14.89
C MET A 435 2.17 -0.55 -14.73
N VAL A 436 1.43 0.52 -15.02
CA VAL A 436 -0.04 0.52 -14.95
C VAL A 436 -0.63 -0.53 -15.89
N ASN A 437 -0.09 -0.64 -17.11
CA ASN A 437 -0.52 -1.63 -18.08
C ASN A 437 -0.26 -3.07 -17.59
N THR A 438 0.90 -3.34 -16.98
CA THR A 438 1.23 -4.69 -16.48
C THR A 438 0.34 -5.08 -15.29
N TRP A 439 0.08 -4.16 -14.35
CA TRP A 439 -0.85 -4.39 -13.23
C TRP A 439 -2.27 -4.66 -13.73
N ALA A 440 -2.76 -3.85 -14.67
CA ALA A 440 -4.06 -4.07 -15.29
C ALA A 440 -4.11 -5.38 -16.10
N SER A 441 -3.03 -5.73 -16.81
CA SER A 441 -2.91 -6.97 -17.58
C SER A 441 -2.97 -8.21 -16.69
N PHE A 442 -2.37 -8.16 -15.50
CA PHE A 442 -2.50 -9.21 -14.49
C PHE A 442 -3.94 -9.37 -14.03
N ALA A 443 -4.63 -8.26 -13.71
CA ALA A 443 -6.05 -8.30 -13.38
C ALA A 443 -6.93 -8.85 -14.52
N GLN A 444 -6.54 -8.61 -15.77
CA GLN A 444 -7.24 -9.03 -17.00
C GLN A 444 -6.92 -10.44 -17.52
N ASP A 445 -6.02 -11.20 -16.87
CA ASP A 445 -5.54 -12.50 -17.38
C ASP A 445 -4.88 -12.41 -18.76
N LYS A 446 -4.25 -11.28 -19.08
CA LYS A 446 -3.49 -11.09 -20.32
C LYS A 446 -2.12 -11.78 -20.21
N VAL A 447 -2.12 -13.09 -20.37
CA VAL A 447 -0.91 -13.92 -20.35
C VAL A 447 -0.32 -14.13 -21.77
N PRO A 448 1.01 -14.21 -21.92
CA PRO A 448 2.01 -14.00 -20.88
C PRO A 448 2.11 -12.52 -20.48
N LEU A 449 2.31 -12.24 -19.18
CA LEU A 449 2.60 -10.89 -18.71
C LEU A 449 3.92 -10.41 -19.29
N LYS A 450 3.98 -9.14 -19.65
CA LYS A 450 5.17 -8.50 -20.19
C LYS A 450 5.38 -7.15 -19.54
N PHE A 451 6.64 -6.74 -19.55
CA PHE A 451 7.09 -5.42 -19.14
C PHE A 451 8.26 -5.01 -20.03
N ASN A 452 8.10 -3.91 -20.77
CA ASN A 452 9.07 -3.43 -21.77
C ASN A 452 9.51 -4.53 -22.76
N GLY A 453 8.56 -5.37 -23.17
CA GLY A 453 8.80 -6.49 -24.09
C GLY A 453 9.43 -7.73 -23.45
N VAL A 454 9.93 -7.66 -22.21
CA VAL A 454 10.43 -8.81 -21.46
C VAL A 454 9.23 -9.60 -20.93
N THR A 455 9.22 -10.92 -21.16
CA THR A 455 8.17 -11.79 -20.62
C THR A 455 8.44 -12.05 -19.15
N TRP A 456 7.44 -11.77 -18.30
CA TRP A 456 7.53 -11.98 -16.87
C TRP A 456 7.45 -13.50 -16.57
N PRO A 457 8.48 -14.09 -15.94
CA PRO A 457 8.42 -15.50 -15.56
C PRO A 457 7.31 -15.74 -14.53
N LEU A 458 6.44 -16.71 -14.81
CA LEU A 458 5.47 -17.23 -13.85
C LEU A 458 6.11 -18.38 -13.07
N MET A 459 6.33 -18.18 -11.78
CA MET A 459 6.76 -19.24 -10.89
C MET A 459 5.60 -20.21 -10.66
N LYS A 460 5.83 -21.50 -10.90
CA LYS A 460 4.83 -22.56 -10.81
C LYS A 460 4.97 -23.36 -9.52
N PRO A 461 3.90 -24.08 -9.10
CA PRO A 461 3.96 -24.89 -7.90
C PRO A 461 5.14 -25.87 -7.89
N GLY A 462 5.87 -25.92 -6.77
CA GLY A 462 7.03 -26.80 -6.55
C GLY A 462 8.38 -26.23 -6.97
N GLU A 463 8.44 -25.06 -7.62
CA GLU A 463 9.72 -24.41 -7.97
C GLU A 463 10.41 -23.81 -6.74
N THR A 464 11.73 -23.99 -6.65
CA THR A 464 12.54 -23.55 -5.51
C THR A 464 13.50 -22.41 -5.83
N SER A 465 13.83 -22.23 -7.12
CA SER A 465 14.68 -21.14 -7.60
C SER A 465 13.81 -19.94 -7.95
N LEU A 466 13.96 -18.83 -7.22
CA LEU A 466 13.12 -17.65 -7.40
C LEU A 466 13.68 -16.75 -8.51
N GLN A 467 12.91 -16.55 -9.58
CA GLN A 467 13.21 -15.62 -10.66
C GLN A 467 12.36 -14.37 -10.54
N PHE A 468 13.00 -13.20 -10.65
CA PHE A 468 12.35 -11.91 -10.52
C PHE A 468 12.39 -11.18 -11.86
N LEU A 469 11.33 -10.47 -12.18
CA LEU A 469 11.37 -9.42 -13.19
C LEU A 469 11.87 -8.13 -12.54
N ASN A 470 12.98 -7.61 -13.03
CA ASN A 470 13.50 -6.32 -12.64
C ASN A 470 12.74 -5.20 -13.37
N LEU A 471 11.95 -4.43 -12.64
CA LEU A 471 11.24 -3.26 -13.15
C LEU A 471 12.20 -2.07 -13.21
N SER A 472 12.93 -1.95 -14.31
CA SER A 472 13.84 -0.85 -14.63
C SER A 472 13.81 -0.53 -16.13
N LEU A 473 14.63 0.42 -16.60
CA LEU A 473 14.83 0.70 -18.02
C LEU A 473 16.30 0.42 -18.38
N PRO A 474 16.62 -0.62 -19.20
CA PRO A 474 15.71 -1.43 -20.03
C PRO A 474 14.99 -2.62 -19.35
N GLY A 475 15.13 -2.86 -18.04
CA GLY A 475 14.47 -3.98 -17.35
C GLY A 475 15.07 -5.35 -17.72
N GLY A 476 14.66 -6.43 -17.05
CA GLY A 476 15.16 -7.77 -17.36
C GLY A 476 14.87 -8.82 -16.28
N ILE A 477 15.16 -10.09 -16.56
CA ILE A 477 15.05 -11.16 -15.57
C ILE A 477 16.31 -11.18 -14.71
N ILE A 478 16.14 -11.23 -13.39
CA ILE A 478 17.23 -11.34 -12.42
C ILE A 478 16.98 -12.48 -11.45
N ASP A 479 18.06 -13.13 -11.02
CA ASP A 479 18.00 -14.20 -10.02
C ASP A 479 18.41 -13.65 -8.66
N SER A 480 17.57 -13.86 -7.65
CA SER A 480 17.91 -13.60 -6.24
C SER A 480 18.54 -12.21 -5.99
N PRO A 481 17.85 -11.09 -6.30
CA PRO A 481 18.39 -9.73 -6.11
C PRO A 481 18.89 -9.47 -4.67
N LEU A 482 18.29 -10.16 -3.71
CA LEU A 482 18.57 -9.99 -2.29
C LEU A 482 19.73 -10.89 -1.79
N ARG A 483 20.37 -11.70 -2.65
CA ARG A 483 21.36 -12.72 -2.23
C ARG A 483 22.52 -12.17 -1.39
N ASN A 484 23.02 -10.97 -1.73
CA ASN A 484 24.10 -10.33 -0.99
C ASN A 484 23.63 -9.86 0.39
N VAL A 485 22.38 -9.38 0.48
CA VAL A 485 21.73 -8.97 1.73
C VAL A 485 21.53 -10.20 2.64
N GLN A 486 21.04 -11.35 2.14
CA GLN A 486 20.94 -12.58 2.97
C GLN A 486 22.31 -13.07 3.43
N ASN A 487 23.33 -13.02 2.59
CA ASN A 487 24.68 -13.44 2.99
C ASN A 487 25.22 -12.54 4.10
N PHE A 488 25.01 -11.22 4.01
CA PHE A 488 25.35 -10.28 5.06
C PHE A 488 24.61 -10.60 6.36
N TRP A 489 23.28 -10.71 6.34
CA TRP A 489 22.48 -11.01 7.54
C TRP A 489 22.85 -12.34 8.19
N LYS A 490 23.11 -13.38 7.40
CA LYS A 490 23.60 -14.67 7.90
C LYS A 490 25.01 -14.56 8.49
N SER A 491 25.86 -13.69 7.96
CA SER A 491 27.24 -13.50 8.43
C SER A 491 27.35 -12.80 9.77
N LEU A 492 26.31 -12.07 10.20
CA LEU A 492 26.32 -11.35 11.48
C LEU A 492 26.36 -12.29 12.70
N ASN A 493 26.28 -13.62 12.50
CA ASN A 493 26.39 -14.67 13.52
C ASN A 493 25.65 -14.29 14.82
N LEU A 494 24.48 -13.70 14.65
CA LEU A 494 23.70 -13.19 15.75
C LEU A 494 23.14 -14.43 16.48
N SER A 495 23.79 -14.81 17.57
CA SER A 495 23.47 -16.03 18.33
C SER A 495 22.12 -15.90 19.04
N SER A 496 21.39 -17.01 19.14
CA SER A 496 20.12 -17.18 19.86
C SER A 496 20.23 -17.07 21.40
N GLU A 497 21.41 -16.78 21.94
CA GLU A 497 21.68 -16.66 23.36
C GLU A 497 21.87 -15.19 23.77
N LEU A 498 20.77 -14.45 23.83
CA LEU A 498 20.64 -13.35 24.79
C LEU A 498 19.38 -13.62 25.61
N ALA A 499 19.62 -13.71 26.92
CA ALA A 499 18.79 -14.30 27.96
C ALA A 499 17.34 -13.75 28.05
N PRO A 500 16.41 -14.51 28.68
CA PRO A 500 15.10 -13.98 29.06
C PRO A 500 15.27 -12.76 29.95
N HIS A 501 14.46 -11.72 29.73
CA HIS A 501 14.31 -10.59 30.63
C HIS A 501 13.99 -11.08 32.06
N ARG A 502 15.01 -11.08 32.94
CA ARG A 502 14.86 -10.80 34.36
C ARG A 502 15.25 -9.34 34.59
N ILE A 503 14.35 -8.43 34.25
CA ILE A 503 14.32 -7.09 34.85
C ILE A 503 12.84 -6.82 35.10
N TYR A 504 12.51 -6.25 36.26
CA TYR A 504 11.17 -6.02 36.84
C TYR A 504 10.61 -7.14 37.73
N SER A 505 11.34 -7.45 38.81
CA SER A 505 10.72 -7.91 40.06
C SER A 505 10.89 -6.91 41.21
N ASP A 506 11.41 -5.70 40.97
CA ASP A 506 11.47 -4.62 41.96
C ASP A 506 11.32 -3.28 41.23
N LEU A 507 10.08 -2.79 41.13
CA LEU A 507 9.69 -1.36 41.09
C LEU A 507 8.18 -1.24 41.29
#